data_AF-A0A4Q2UXB5-F1
#
_entry.id   AF-A0A4Q2UXB5-F1
#
_cell.length_a   1.000
_cell.length_b   1.000
_cell.length_c   1.000
_cell.angle_alpha   90.00
_cell.angle_beta   90.00
_cell.angle_gamma   90.00
#
_symmetry.space_group_name_H-M   'P 1'
#
loop_
_entity.id
_entity.type
_entity.pdbx_description
1 polymer ?
#
loop_
_entity_poly.entity_id
_entity_poly.type
_entity_poly.pdbx_seq_one_letter_code
_entity_poly.pdbx_strand_id
1 'polypeptide(L)'
;MATLHPTKSTTPVPERTEEDNQRLFQLYKGWTLTERDGQVRQWVYQFGYDIQHADKGERRWVCCLCIKQKRPRPKSYAIKGLQNAEGHLYTDHNGIMDPTGKRQKPAKASEKAHQSIATILQLNPKEPKEQDLINTLIKRFDKTVFQQKLVNWIVNSNQSFSIVNDQDLRDIFNYLNPSVEITKANITDVTVRAIAEREFTNNMERVKDALRKSPGQIHIQYD
;
A
#
# COMPACT_ATOMS: atom_id res chain seq x y z
N MET A 1 -37.95 37.94 -1.98
CA MET A 1 -37.01 37.27 -2.90
C MET A 1 -36.72 35.89 -2.35
N ALA A 2 -37.36 34.85 -2.90
CA ALA A 2 -37.14 33.46 -2.49
C ALA A 2 -35.98 32.89 -3.33
N THR A 3 -34.88 32.55 -2.67
CA THR A 3 -33.72 31.88 -3.28
C THR A 3 -34.08 30.44 -3.63
N LEU A 4 -34.15 30.15 -4.93
CA LEU A 4 -34.29 28.81 -5.49
C LEU A 4 -33.06 27.96 -5.12
N HIS A 5 -33.27 26.86 -4.40
CA HIS A 5 -32.27 25.82 -4.26
C HIS A 5 -32.07 25.10 -5.60
N PRO A 6 -30.83 24.85 -6.05
CA PRO A 6 -30.60 24.08 -7.27
C PRO A 6 -31.01 22.62 -7.04
N THR A 7 -31.89 22.13 -7.90
CA THR A 7 -32.33 20.75 -7.99
C THR A 7 -31.12 19.82 -8.20
N LYS A 8 -30.96 18.83 -7.31
CA LYS A 8 -29.93 17.80 -7.41
C LYS A 8 -30.13 17.03 -8.73
N SER A 9 -29.16 17.11 -9.63
CA SER A 9 -29.12 16.31 -10.85
C SER A 9 -28.93 14.84 -10.47
N THR A 10 -30.01 14.07 -10.47
CA THR A 10 -29.97 12.62 -10.39
C THR A 10 -29.63 12.11 -11.78
N THR A 11 -28.36 11.78 -12.02
CA THR A 11 -27.93 11.14 -13.28
C THR A 11 -28.75 9.86 -13.46
N PRO A 12 -29.46 9.67 -14.59
CA PRO A 12 -30.29 8.50 -14.79
C PRO A 12 -29.43 7.24 -14.76
N VAL A 13 -29.91 6.20 -14.07
CA VAL A 13 -29.24 4.89 -14.04
C VAL A 13 -29.14 4.39 -15.48
N PRO A 14 -27.94 4.08 -15.98
CA PRO A 14 -27.76 3.66 -17.36
C PRO A 14 -28.43 2.30 -17.58
N GLU A 15 -29.38 2.24 -18.52
CA GLU A 15 -30.06 1.01 -18.94
C GLU A 15 -29.05 0.04 -19.57
N ARG A 16 -28.94 -1.19 -19.06
CA ARG A 16 -27.94 -2.16 -19.52
C ARG A 16 -28.49 -2.87 -20.75
N THR A 17 -27.91 -2.59 -21.92
CA THR A 17 -28.34 -3.26 -23.16
C THR A 17 -27.60 -4.58 -23.35
N GLU A 18 -28.17 -5.48 -24.14
CA GLU A 18 -27.53 -6.76 -24.46
C GLU A 18 -26.21 -6.58 -25.24
N GLU A 19 -26.10 -5.51 -26.02
CA GLU A 19 -24.86 -5.11 -26.70
C GLU A 19 -23.74 -4.75 -25.71
N ASP A 20 -24.09 -4.09 -24.60
CA ASP A 20 -23.14 -3.76 -23.53
C ASP A 20 -22.65 -5.02 -22.81
N ASN A 21 -23.53 -6.01 -22.60
CA ASN A 21 -23.19 -7.31 -22.01
C ASN A 21 -22.24 -8.10 -22.92
N GLN A 22 -22.54 -8.16 -24.22
CA GLN A 22 -21.67 -8.83 -25.19
C GLN A 22 -20.28 -8.20 -25.22
N ARG A 23 -20.20 -6.86 -25.19
CA ARG A 23 -18.93 -6.15 -25.12
C ARG A 23 -18.17 -6.39 -23.81
N LEU A 24 -18.88 -6.44 -22.67
CA LEU A 24 -18.28 -6.77 -21.38
C LEU A 24 -17.57 -8.13 -21.45
N PHE A 25 -18.25 -9.17 -21.92
CA PHE A 25 -17.69 -10.52 -21.96
C PHE A 25 -16.67 -10.74 -23.09
N GLN A 26 -16.69 -9.92 -24.15
CA GLN A 26 -15.59 -9.87 -25.12
C GLN A 26 -14.29 -9.36 -24.48
N LEU A 27 -14.38 -8.36 -23.60
CA LEU A 27 -13.22 -7.76 -22.92
C LEU A 27 -12.76 -8.57 -21.70
N TYR A 28 -13.70 -9.21 -21.00
CA TYR A 28 -13.47 -10.00 -19.79
C TYR A 28 -13.79 -11.48 -20.05
N LYS A 29 -12.99 -12.12 -20.91
CA LYS A 29 -13.11 -13.57 -21.20
C LYS A 29 -12.85 -14.39 -19.92
N GLY A 30 -13.69 -15.40 -19.66
CA GLY A 30 -13.61 -16.24 -18.45
C GLY A 30 -14.31 -15.67 -17.20
N TRP A 31 -14.97 -14.52 -17.35
CA TRP A 31 -15.80 -13.91 -16.31
C TRP A 31 -17.28 -14.10 -16.64
N THR A 32 -18.09 -14.29 -15.62
CA THR A 32 -19.56 -14.37 -15.69
C THR A 32 -20.18 -13.29 -14.82
N LEU A 33 -21.47 -13.00 -14.99
CA LEU A 33 -22.20 -12.23 -13.97
C LEU A 33 -22.18 -13.02 -12.66
N THR A 34 -22.05 -12.32 -11.54
CA THR A 34 -22.11 -12.96 -10.22
C THR A 34 -23.51 -13.52 -9.97
N GLU A 35 -23.64 -14.75 -9.48
CA GLU A 35 -24.93 -15.38 -9.11
C GLU A 35 -25.69 -14.65 -7.98
N ARG A 36 -25.06 -13.65 -7.35
CA ARG A 36 -25.66 -12.78 -6.32
C ARG A 36 -26.24 -11.48 -6.88
N ASP A 37 -26.37 -11.35 -8.19
CA ASP A 37 -26.94 -10.16 -8.84
C ASP A 37 -28.38 -9.96 -8.35
N GLY A 38 -28.56 -9.06 -7.38
CA GLY A 38 -29.83 -8.85 -6.68
C GLY A 38 -29.70 -8.59 -5.17
N GLN A 39 -28.62 -9.02 -4.52
CA GLN A 39 -28.34 -8.65 -3.12
C GLN A 39 -27.23 -7.60 -3.05
N VAL A 40 -27.49 -6.35 -3.45
CA VAL A 40 -26.45 -5.31 -3.36
C VAL A 40 -26.89 -4.07 -2.61
N ARG A 41 -26.34 -3.95 -1.40
CA ARG A 41 -26.56 -2.94 -0.36
C ARG A 41 -25.88 -1.57 -0.63
N GLN A 42 -25.38 -1.29 -1.85
CA GLN A 42 -24.64 -0.04 -2.13
C GLN A 42 -24.93 0.55 -3.53
N TRP A 43 -25.14 1.86 -3.60
CA TRP A 43 -25.57 2.60 -4.80
C TRP A 43 -24.61 2.46 -6.00
N VAL A 44 -23.33 2.22 -5.75
CA VAL A 44 -22.26 2.13 -6.78
C VAL A 44 -22.54 1.02 -7.80
N TYR A 45 -23.24 -0.04 -7.40
CA TYR A 45 -23.61 -1.15 -8.27
C TYR A 45 -24.72 -0.79 -9.27
N GLN A 46 -25.42 0.33 -9.08
CA GLN A 46 -26.31 0.86 -10.12
C GLN A 46 -25.51 1.28 -11.37
N PHE A 47 -24.24 1.67 -11.19
CA PHE A 47 -23.36 2.18 -12.23
C PHE A 47 -22.23 1.21 -12.64
N GLY A 48 -22.34 -0.07 -12.29
CA GLY A 48 -21.38 -1.07 -12.78
C GLY A 48 -21.89 -2.51 -12.73
N TYR A 49 -21.21 -3.35 -13.48
CA TYR A 49 -21.43 -4.79 -13.56
C TYR A 49 -20.61 -5.51 -12.49
N ASP A 50 -21.24 -6.43 -11.77
CA ASP A 50 -20.56 -7.30 -10.82
C ASP A 50 -20.22 -8.63 -11.50
N ILE A 51 -18.95 -8.80 -11.84
CA ILE A 51 -18.45 -9.99 -12.55
C ILE A 51 -17.64 -10.88 -11.62
N GLN A 52 -17.77 -12.20 -11.81
CA GLN A 52 -17.05 -13.23 -11.09
C GLN A 52 -16.23 -14.07 -12.08
N HIS A 53 -14.99 -14.38 -11.74
CA HIS A 53 -14.15 -15.28 -12.51
C HIS A 53 -14.62 -16.72 -12.29
N ALA A 54 -14.86 -17.46 -13.38
CA ALA A 54 -15.43 -18.81 -13.33
C ALA A 54 -14.59 -19.79 -12.47
N ASP A 55 -13.27 -19.80 -12.66
CA ASP A 55 -12.40 -20.78 -11.97
C ASP A 55 -11.91 -20.36 -10.57
N LYS A 56 -11.71 -19.05 -10.36
CA LYS A 56 -11.01 -18.52 -9.17
C LYS A 56 -11.94 -17.94 -8.12
N GLY A 57 -13.21 -17.73 -8.46
CA GLY A 57 -14.17 -17.02 -7.60
C GLY A 57 -13.78 -15.56 -7.29
N GLU A 58 -12.81 -15.00 -8.03
CA GLU A 58 -12.45 -13.59 -7.92
C GLU A 58 -13.61 -12.72 -8.40
N ARG A 59 -13.91 -11.63 -7.68
CA ARG A 59 -15.01 -10.73 -8.04
C ARG A 59 -14.54 -9.31 -8.29
N ARG A 60 -15.10 -8.68 -9.32
CA ARG A 60 -14.75 -7.33 -9.75
C ARG A 60 -15.99 -6.53 -10.12
N TRP A 61 -15.94 -5.25 -9.82
CA TRP A 61 -16.87 -4.26 -10.31
C TRP A 61 -16.31 -3.62 -11.59
N VAL A 62 -17.11 -3.56 -12.65
CA VAL A 62 -16.74 -2.94 -13.94
C VAL A 62 -17.69 -1.79 -14.24
N CYS A 63 -17.16 -0.62 -14.59
CA CYS A 63 -18.00 0.54 -14.86
C CYS A 63 -18.85 0.35 -16.13
N CYS A 64 -20.17 0.49 -16.02
CA CYS A 64 -21.07 0.36 -17.18
C CYS A 64 -21.00 1.58 -18.11
N LEU A 65 -20.76 2.78 -17.56
CA LEU A 65 -20.61 4.00 -18.36
C LEU A 65 -19.36 3.95 -19.25
N CYS A 66 -18.26 3.36 -18.77
CA CYS A 66 -17.07 3.12 -19.59
C CYS A 66 -17.33 2.16 -20.76
N ILE A 67 -18.18 1.16 -20.56
CA ILE A 67 -18.57 0.19 -21.59
C ILE A 67 -19.45 0.87 -22.64
N LYS A 68 -20.46 1.63 -22.20
CA LYS A 68 -21.34 2.44 -23.07
C LYS A 68 -20.59 3.49 -23.88
N GLN A 69 -19.63 4.18 -23.26
CA GLN A 69 -18.75 5.15 -23.93
C GLN A 69 -17.74 4.49 -24.88
N LYS A 70 -17.81 3.17 -25.05
CA LYS A 70 -16.94 2.39 -25.92
C LYS A 70 -15.45 2.60 -25.63
N ARG A 71 -15.05 2.82 -24.37
CA ARG A 71 -13.64 3.00 -24.02
C ARG A 71 -12.83 1.73 -24.31
N PRO A 72 -11.58 1.86 -24.79
CA PRO A 72 -10.73 0.70 -25.13
C PRO A 72 -10.32 -0.10 -23.90
N ARG A 73 -10.28 0.53 -22.71
CA ARG A 73 -10.02 -0.11 -21.42
C ARG A 73 -11.04 0.37 -20.38
N PRO A 74 -12.18 -0.32 -20.22
CA PRO A 74 -13.12 -0.03 -19.15
C PRO A 74 -12.46 -0.24 -17.79
N LYS A 75 -12.63 0.72 -16.86
CA LYS A 75 -12.05 0.59 -15.52
C LYS A 75 -12.78 -0.50 -14.73
N SER A 76 -12.00 -1.41 -14.15
CA SER A 76 -12.46 -2.45 -13.23
C SER A 76 -11.75 -2.34 -11.89
N TYR A 77 -12.47 -2.58 -10.80
CA TYR A 77 -11.94 -2.56 -9.45
C TYR A 77 -12.32 -3.85 -8.72
N ALA A 78 -11.44 -4.33 -7.84
CA ALA A 78 -11.79 -5.44 -6.95
C ALA A 78 -12.87 -5.00 -5.96
N ILE A 79 -13.79 -5.90 -5.59
CA ILE A 79 -14.89 -5.58 -4.65
C ILE A 79 -14.38 -5.01 -3.31
N LYS A 80 -13.21 -5.48 -2.84
CA LYS A 80 -12.58 -4.99 -1.60
C LYS A 80 -12.14 -3.51 -1.66
N GLY A 81 -12.17 -2.88 -2.84
CA GLY A 81 -11.71 -1.51 -3.09
C GLY A 81 -12.74 -0.61 -3.77
N LEU A 82 -14.04 -0.76 -3.45
CA LEU A 82 -15.14 -0.05 -4.11
C LEU A 82 -15.09 1.49 -3.97
N GLN A 83 -14.35 2.02 -2.99
CA GLN A 83 -14.08 3.46 -2.88
C GLN A 83 -13.36 4.02 -4.12
N ASN A 84 -12.53 3.21 -4.78
CA ASN A 84 -11.87 3.61 -6.03
C ASN A 84 -12.86 3.66 -7.20
N ALA A 85 -13.89 2.80 -7.18
CA ALA A 85 -15.00 2.86 -8.13
C ALA A 85 -15.86 4.12 -7.91
N GLU A 86 -16.13 4.49 -6.66
CA GLU A 86 -16.80 5.75 -6.29
C GLU A 86 -16.01 6.97 -6.80
N GLY A 87 -14.70 7.00 -6.54
CA GLY A 87 -13.82 8.06 -7.05
C GLY A 87 -13.78 8.14 -8.57
N HIS A 88 -13.79 6.99 -9.26
CA HIS A 88 -13.86 6.93 -10.72
C HIS A 88 -15.17 7.51 -11.27
N LEU A 89 -16.33 7.13 -10.71
CA LEU A 89 -17.63 7.68 -11.10
C LEU A 89 -17.68 9.20 -10.92
N TYR A 90 -17.10 9.71 -9.83
CA TYR A 90 -17.03 11.14 -9.57
C TYR A 90 -16.12 11.89 -10.58
N THR A 91 -14.92 11.36 -10.83
CA THR A 91 -13.90 12.05 -11.63
C THR A 91 -14.11 11.93 -13.13
N ASP A 92 -14.47 10.74 -13.62
CA ASP A 92 -14.52 10.44 -15.05
C ASP A 92 -15.93 10.48 -15.64
N HIS A 93 -16.96 10.55 -14.79
CA HIS A 93 -18.37 10.52 -15.19
C HIS A 93 -19.17 11.65 -14.51
N ASN A 94 -18.83 12.90 -14.83
CA ASN A 94 -19.61 14.11 -14.53
C ASN A 94 -20.03 14.29 -13.05
N GLY A 95 -19.23 13.79 -12.10
CA GLY A 95 -19.49 14.02 -10.68
C GLY A 95 -20.59 13.14 -10.07
N ILE A 96 -20.88 11.97 -10.65
CA ILE A 96 -21.82 11.00 -10.07
C ILE A 96 -21.42 10.68 -8.62
N MET A 97 -22.34 10.93 -7.70
CA MET A 97 -22.14 10.79 -6.25
C MET A 97 -23.29 10.00 -5.61
N ASP A 98 -23.07 9.57 -4.36
CA ASP A 98 -24.06 8.86 -3.56
C ASP A 98 -25.36 9.66 -3.44
N PRO A 99 -26.52 9.13 -3.90
CA PRO A 99 -27.80 9.83 -3.83
C PRO A 99 -28.26 10.09 -2.38
N THR A 100 -27.74 9.37 -1.39
CA THR A 100 -28.07 9.56 0.02
C THR A 100 -27.39 10.79 0.64
N GLY A 101 -26.38 11.36 -0.02
CA GLY A 101 -25.65 12.54 0.47
C GLY A 101 -24.89 12.33 1.79
N LYS A 102 -24.86 11.11 2.34
CA LYS A 102 -24.23 10.80 3.64
C LYS A 102 -22.71 10.63 3.55
N ARG A 103 -22.18 10.36 2.36
CA ARG A 103 -20.74 10.29 2.13
C ARG A 103 -20.25 11.61 1.54
N GLN A 104 -19.44 12.32 2.31
CA GLN A 104 -18.65 13.44 1.79
C GLN A 104 -17.77 12.93 0.65
N LYS A 105 -17.43 13.85 -0.27
CA LYS A 105 -16.54 13.66 -1.42
C LYS A 105 -15.50 12.58 -1.09
N PRO A 106 -15.30 11.54 -1.92
CA PRO A 106 -14.11 10.71 -1.75
C PRO A 106 -12.95 11.68 -1.81
N ALA A 107 -12.33 11.94 -0.65
CA ALA A 107 -11.11 12.70 -0.60
C ALA A 107 -10.24 11.95 -1.60
N LYS A 108 -9.75 12.65 -2.64
CA LYS A 108 -8.60 12.15 -3.37
C LYS A 108 -7.69 11.66 -2.27
N ALA A 109 -7.39 10.35 -2.23
CA ALA A 109 -6.30 9.90 -1.38
C ALA A 109 -5.20 10.87 -1.77
N SER A 110 -4.86 11.80 -0.88
CA SER A 110 -3.74 12.66 -1.14
C SER A 110 -2.67 11.62 -1.35
N GLU A 111 -2.17 11.51 -2.58
CA GLU A 111 -0.86 10.94 -2.78
C GLU A 111 -0.03 11.77 -1.82
N LYS A 112 0.18 11.26 -0.60
CA LYS A 112 1.18 11.81 0.29
C LYS A 112 2.39 11.67 -0.59
N ALA A 113 2.82 12.79 -1.18
CA ALA A 113 3.90 12.79 -2.14
C ALA A 113 5.00 12.00 -1.45
N HIS A 114 5.26 10.78 -1.94
CA HIS A 114 6.30 9.96 -1.37
C HIS A 114 7.55 10.78 -1.60
N GLN A 115 8.05 11.44 -0.55
CA GLN A 115 9.22 12.29 -0.67
C GLN A 115 10.36 11.38 -1.10
N SER A 116 10.74 11.50 -2.36
CA SER A 116 11.85 10.74 -2.92
C SER A 116 13.15 11.35 -2.40
N ILE A 117 14.22 10.56 -2.35
CA ILE A 117 15.58 11.08 -2.08
C ILE A 117 15.91 12.24 -3.04
N ALA A 118 15.40 12.17 -4.28
CA ALA A 118 15.54 13.22 -5.28
C ALA A 118 14.80 14.50 -4.87
N THR A 119 13.62 14.40 -4.26
CA THR A 119 12.87 15.56 -3.78
C THR A 119 13.55 16.21 -2.58
N ILE A 120 14.10 15.41 -1.66
CA ILE A 120 14.76 15.92 -0.44
C ILE A 120 16.09 16.60 -0.78
N LEU A 121 16.87 15.98 -1.66
CA LEU A 121 18.16 16.51 -2.10
C LEU A 121 18.06 17.50 -3.28
N GLN A 122 16.83 17.82 -3.70
CA GLN A 122 16.54 18.73 -4.81
C GLN A 122 17.22 18.33 -6.13
N LEU A 123 17.36 17.02 -6.38
CA LEU A 123 17.95 16.44 -7.58
C LEU A 123 16.89 16.22 -8.67
N ASN A 124 17.27 16.50 -9.91
CA ASN A 124 16.47 16.34 -11.11
C ASN A 124 16.71 14.94 -11.74
N PRO A 125 15.74 14.01 -11.64
CA PRO A 125 15.88 12.68 -12.22
C PRO A 125 15.91 12.68 -13.76
N LYS A 126 15.65 13.81 -14.42
CA LYS A 126 15.74 13.94 -15.89
C LYS A 126 17.15 14.28 -16.37
N GLU A 127 18.03 14.74 -15.50
CA GLU A 127 19.42 14.97 -15.84
C GLU A 127 20.24 13.69 -15.62
N PRO A 128 20.98 13.16 -16.62
CA PRO A 128 21.68 11.88 -16.51
C PRO A 128 22.67 11.79 -15.33
N LYS A 129 23.39 12.88 -15.04
CA LYS A 129 24.36 12.92 -13.94
C LYS A 129 23.68 12.86 -12.57
N GLU A 130 22.62 13.64 -12.39
CA GLU A 130 21.86 13.67 -11.14
C GLU A 130 21.06 12.39 -10.95
N GLN A 131 20.55 11.79 -12.03
CA GLN A 131 19.92 10.47 -12.01
C GLN A 131 20.89 9.39 -11.55
N ASP A 132 22.14 9.39 -12.03
CA ASP A 132 23.16 8.43 -11.60
C ASP A 132 23.52 8.61 -10.11
N LEU A 133 23.59 9.86 -9.64
CA LEU A 133 23.75 10.17 -8.23
C LEU A 133 22.58 9.65 -7.40
N ILE A 134 21.33 9.90 -7.81
CA ILE A 134 20.13 9.39 -7.15
C ILE A 134 20.18 7.86 -7.05
N ASN A 135 20.47 7.19 -8.16
CA ASN A 135 20.54 5.72 -8.21
C ASN A 135 21.64 5.16 -7.31
N THR A 136 22.79 5.83 -7.27
CA THR A 136 23.90 5.47 -6.40
C THR A 136 23.53 5.62 -4.92
N LEU A 137 22.87 6.71 -4.55
CA LEU A 137 22.39 6.95 -3.18
C LEU A 137 21.38 5.88 -2.75
N ILE A 138 20.41 5.56 -3.61
CA ILE A 138 19.42 4.50 -3.35
C ILE A 138 20.12 3.14 -3.16
N LYS A 139 21.08 2.78 -4.03
CA LYS A 139 21.81 1.51 -3.95
C LYS A 139 22.68 1.38 -2.70
N ARG A 140 23.21 2.49 -2.16
CA ARG A 140 24.08 2.47 -0.99
C ARG A 140 23.35 2.21 0.31
N PHE A 141 22.05 2.52 0.39
CA PHE A 141 21.28 2.34 1.61
C PHE A 141 20.53 1.01 1.61
N ASP A 142 20.95 0.10 2.49
CA ASP A 142 20.23 -1.14 2.77
C ASP A 142 19.57 -1.06 4.15
N LYS A 143 18.23 -1.09 4.14
CA LYS A 143 17.39 -1.06 5.33
C LYS A 143 17.71 -2.20 6.30
N THR A 144 17.92 -3.41 5.79
CA THR A 144 18.14 -4.60 6.63
C THR A 144 19.49 -4.52 7.32
N VAL A 145 20.52 -4.07 6.60
CA VAL A 145 21.87 -3.88 7.16
C VAL A 145 21.86 -2.76 8.21
N PHE A 146 21.16 -1.65 7.95
CA PHE A 146 20.99 -0.58 8.92
C PHE A 146 20.35 -1.08 10.22
N GLN A 147 19.22 -1.79 10.10
CA GLN A 147 18.50 -2.36 11.25
C GLN A 147 19.37 -3.34 12.05
N GLN A 148 20.10 -4.21 11.36
CA GLN A 148 21.00 -5.16 12.02
C GLN A 148 22.12 -4.44 12.80
N LYS A 149 22.73 -3.40 12.21
CA LYS A 149 23.77 -2.62 12.89
C LYS A 149 23.23 -1.92 14.14
N LEU A 150 22.02 -1.37 14.06
CA LEU A 150 21.36 -0.72 15.19
C LEU A 150 21.10 -1.72 16.33
N VAL A 151 20.54 -2.90 16.03
CA VAL A 151 20.31 -3.95 17.03
C VAL A 151 21.61 -4.43 17.66
N ASN A 152 22.65 -4.68 16.84
CA ASN A 152 23.96 -5.10 17.36
C ASN A 152 24.56 -4.05 18.30
N TRP A 153 24.44 -2.76 17.98
CA TRP A 153 24.91 -1.69 18.87
C TRP A 153 24.15 -1.67 20.20
N ILE A 154 22.82 -1.81 20.17
CA ILE A 154 21.97 -1.86 21.38
C ILE A 154 22.38 -3.03 22.27
N VAL A 155 22.54 -4.23 21.69
CA VAL A 155 22.91 -5.44 22.43
C VAL A 155 24.33 -5.33 23.00
N ASN A 156 25.30 -4.91 22.18
CA ASN A 156 26.71 -4.81 22.61
C ASN A 156 26.93 -3.73 23.68
N SER A 157 26.15 -2.66 23.63
CA SER A 157 26.26 -1.55 24.58
C SER A 157 25.32 -1.72 25.80
N ASN A 158 24.63 -2.86 25.90
CA ASN A 158 23.63 -3.19 26.91
C ASN A 158 22.59 -2.07 27.14
N GLN A 159 22.10 -1.48 26.04
CA GLN A 159 21.14 -0.38 26.09
C GLN A 159 19.71 -0.91 26.16
N SER A 160 18.81 -0.10 26.73
CA SER A 160 17.38 -0.39 26.71
C SER A 160 16.87 -0.44 25.27
N PHE A 161 16.05 -1.43 24.94
CA PHE A 161 15.44 -1.55 23.60
C PHE A 161 14.53 -0.37 23.26
N SER A 162 14.04 0.35 24.26
CA SER A 162 13.22 1.56 24.07
C SER A 162 14.02 2.73 23.48
N ILE A 163 15.36 2.68 23.47
CA ILE A 163 16.21 3.76 22.93
C ILE A 163 15.93 4.04 21.44
N VAL A 164 15.45 3.05 20.67
CA VAL A 164 15.09 3.26 19.25
C VAL A 164 13.82 4.10 19.07
N ASN A 165 13.04 4.29 20.12
CA ASN A 165 11.87 5.16 20.14
C ASN A 165 12.23 6.60 20.53
N ASP A 166 13.48 6.85 20.93
CA ASP A 166 13.97 8.19 21.23
C ASP A 166 13.90 9.08 19.98
N GLN A 167 13.34 10.27 20.14
CA GLN A 167 13.09 11.17 19.02
C GLN A 167 14.37 11.87 18.56
N ASP A 168 15.25 12.25 19.48
CA ASP A 168 16.52 12.91 19.15
C ASP A 168 17.43 11.96 18.36
N LEU A 169 17.48 10.68 18.75
CA LEU A 169 18.22 9.66 18.01
C LEU A 169 17.68 9.48 16.57
N ARG A 170 16.35 9.48 16.40
CA ARG A 170 15.72 9.38 15.09
C ARG A 170 16.02 10.61 14.23
N ASP A 171 16.02 11.79 14.83
CA ASP A 171 16.34 13.03 14.14
C ASP A 171 17.80 13.07 13.70
N ILE A 172 18.74 12.54 14.51
CA ILE A 172 20.14 12.35 14.10
C ILE A 172 20.24 11.41 12.89
N PHE A 173 19.56 10.27 12.90
CA PHE A 173 19.60 9.34 11.76
C PHE A 173 18.99 9.95 10.49
N ASN A 174 17.89 10.67 10.62
CA ASN A 174 17.23 11.33 9.50
C ASN A 174 18.10 12.47 8.93
N TYR A 175 18.81 13.21 9.78
CA TYR A 175 19.77 14.23 9.37
C TYR A 175 20.94 13.64 8.59
N LEU A 176 21.51 12.53 9.07
CA LEU A 176 22.63 11.86 8.41
C LEU A 176 22.24 11.22 7.08
N ASN A 177 21.04 10.62 7.01
CA ASN A 177 20.54 10.02 5.79
C ASN A 177 19.00 10.01 5.76
N PRO A 178 18.36 10.85 4.92
CA PRO A 178 16.91 10.91 4.82
C PRO A 178 16.28 9.62 4.26
N SER A 179 17.08 8.72 3.68
CA SER A 179 16.64 7.37 3.27
C SER A 179 16.05 6.57 4.44
N VAL A 180 16.49 6.85 5.67
CA VAL A 180 16.00 6.18 6.88
C VAL A 180 14.49 6.41 7.06
N GLU A 181 14.05 7.66 6.93
CA GLU A 181 12.64 8.01 7.02
C GLU A 181 11.84 7.54 5.81
N ILE A 182 12.37 7.77 4.59
CA ILE A 182 11.72 7.39 3.32
C ILE A 182 11.40 5.90 3.28
N THR A 183 12.35 5.06 3.68
CA THR A 183 12.22 3.59 3.66
C THR A 183 11.56 3.02 4.92
N LYS A 184 11.20 3.89 5.88
CA LYS A 184 10.72 3.51 7.21
C LYS A 184 11.66 2.49 7.86
N ALA A 185 12.96 2.81 7.85
CA ALA A 185 14.00 1.95 8.42
C ALA A 185 14.03 2.02 9.95
N ASN A 186 13.53 3.10 10.55
CA ASN A 186 13.35 3.22 12.00
C ASN A 186 12.52 2.04 12.54
N ILE A 187 13.07 1.34 13.53
CA ILE A 187 12.47 0.17 14.16
C ILE A 187 11.86 0.55 15.51
N THR A 188 10.93 -0.28 15.96
CA THR A 188 10.37 -0.22 17.31
C THR A 188 11.13 -1.17 18.24
N ASP A 189 10.99 -0.95 19.54
CA ASP A 189 11.49 -1.83 20.62
C ASP A 189 11.02 -3.29 20.44
N VAL A 190 9.78 -3.50 20.02
CA VAL A 190 9.23 -4.84 19.70
C VAL A 190 10.00 -5.48 18.54
N THR A 191 10.35 -4.68 17.53
CA THR A 191 11.10 -5.16 16.37
C THR A 191 12.56 -5.46 16.73
N VAL A 192 13.19 -4.64 17.57
CA VAL A 192 14.54 -4.89 18.11
C VAL A 192 14.57 -6.24 18.82
N ARG A 193 13.60 -6.48 19.71
CA ARG A 193 13.47 -7.75 20.43
C ARG A 193 13.34 -8.93 19.46
N ALA A 194 12.42 -8.84 18.50
CA ALA A 194 12.19 -9.92 17.53
C ALA A 194 13.45 -10.24 16.70
N ILE A 195 14.22 -9.21 16.30
CA ILE A 195 15.49 -9.40 15.58
C ILE A 195 16.52 -10.07 16.50
N ALA A 196 16.67 -9.61 17.74
CA ALA A 196 17.61 -10.18 18.70
C ALA A 196 17.29 -11.65 19.01
N GLU A 197 16.01 -11.99 19.26
CA GLU A 197 15.55 -13.38 19.49
C GLU A 197 15.79 -14.28 18.28
N ARG A 198 15.54 -13.77 17.07
CA ARG A 198 15.80 -14.49 15.83
C ARG A 198 17.29 -14.78 15.66
N GLU A 199 18.15 -13.77 15.85
CA GLU A 199 19.60 -13.93 15.77
C GLU A 199 20.12 -14.89 16.85
N PHE A 200 19.58 -14.83 18.06
CA PHE A 200 19.90 -15.79 19.11
C PHE A 200 19.55 -17.22 18.69
N THR A 201 18.33 -17.44 18.19
CA THR A 201 17.84 -18.77 17.79
C THR A 201 18.64 -19.32 16.61
N ASN A 202 18.95 -18.48 15.62
CA ASN A 202 19.76 -18.84 14.46
C ASN A 202 21.18 -19.27 14.85
N ASN A 203 21.76 -18.60 15.84
CA ASN A 203 23.12 -18.91 16.30
C ASN A 203 23.17 -19.99 17.39
N MET A 204 22.04 -20.28 18.05
CA MET A 204 21.96 -21.22 19.17
C MET A 204 22.49 -22.61 18.82
N GLU A 205 22.12 -23.17 17.68
CA GLU A 205 22.59 -24.51 17.28
C GLU A 205 24.10 -24.52 17.00
N ARG A 206 24.64 -23.46 16.40
CA ARG A 206 26.09 -23.32 16.18
C ARG A 206 26.85 -23.22 17.50
N VAL A 207 26.32 -22.48 18.47
CA VAL A 207 26.90 -22.33 19.80
C VAL A 207 26.83 -23.67 20.55
N LYS A 208 25.70 -24.39 20.52
CA LYS A 208 25.58 -25.72 21.11
C LYS A 208 26.60 -26.70 20.54
N ASP A 209 26.79 -26.71 19.22
CA ASP A 209 27.77 -27.57 18.57
C ASP A 209 29.21 -27.20 18.94
N ALA A 210 29.52 -25.91 19.04
CA ALA A 210 30.82 -25.45 19.51
C ALA A 210 31.09 -25.87 20.96
N LEU A 211 30.10 -25.71 21.85
CA LEU A 211 30.21 -26.12 23.25
C LEU A 211 30.36 -27.64 23.40
N ARG A 212 29.63 -28.44 22.62
CA ARG A 212 29.75 -29.91 22.61
C ARG A 212 31.13 -30.41 22.20
N LYS A 213 31.81 -29.70 21.30
CA LYS A 213 33.14 -30.08 20.79
C LYS A 213 34.27 -29.74 21.76
N SER A 214 34.04 -28.83 22.71
CA SER A 214 35.08 -28.33 23.62
C SER A 214 34.68 -28.42 25.10
N PRO A 215 34.21 -29.57 25.62
CA PRO A 215 33.68 -29.66 26.98
C PRO A 215 34.73 -29.35 28.06
N GLY A 216 36.02 -29.63 27.78
CA GLY A 216 37.13 -29.35 28.71
C GLY A 216 37.68 -27.92 28.68
N GLN A 217 37.15 -27.03 27.82
CA GLN A 217 37.60 -25.63 27.71
C GLN A 217 36.53 -24.61 28.10
N ILE A 218 35.43 -25.07 28.71
CA ILE A 218 34.35 -24.20 29.14
C ILE A 218 34.64 -23.77 30.58
N HIS A 219 34.90 -22.48 30.79
CA HIS A 219 34.97 -21.87 32.11
C HIS A 219 33.76 -20.95 32.28
N ILE A 220 32.86 -21.26 33.22
CA ILE A 220 31.68 -20.45 33.54
C ILE A 220 32.05 -19.58 34.74
N GLN A 221 32.01 -18.26 34.56
CA GLN A 221 32.09 -17.31 35.66
C GLN A 221 30.69 -16.85 36.05
N TYR A 222 30.43 -16.79 37.35
CA TYR A 222 29.23 -16.18 37.91
C TYR A 222 29.62 -14.79 38.41
N ASP A 223 28.89 -13.78 37.94
CA ASP A 223 28.93 -12.40 38.43
C ASP A 223 27.71 -12.17 39.33
#